data_AF-B0C7M4-F1
#
_entry.id   AF-B0C7M4-F1
#
_cell.length_a   1.000
_cell.length_b   1.000
_cell.length_c   1.000
_cell.angle_alpha   90.00
_cell.angle_beta   90.00
_cell.angle_gamma   90.00
#
_symmetry.space_group_name_H-M   'P 1'
#
loop_
_entity.id
_entity.type
_entity.pdbx_description
1 polymer ?
#
loop_
_entity_poly.entity_id
_entity_poly.type
_entity_poly.pdbx_seq_one_letter_code
_entity_poly.pdbx_strand_id
1 'polypeptide(L)'
;MLKHVLMIVSKFANGITATSEGISAAELIHPYDVFRMANCKVTIASSRGGAVVFKPLRDPSDLSGASNLDPLSARYIAQPRFIKRLMNTPAISELNISDYDAIFVCGGEGTLYTKASGLSYTKASGLGIQDHFLQ
;
A
#
# COMPACT_ATOMS: atom_id res chain seq x y z
N MET A 1 -0.47 -17.78 -17.58
CA MET A 1 0.57 -17.39 -16.59
C MET A 1 -0.09 -16.49 -15.55
N LEU A 2 0.24 -16.64 -14.27
CA LEU A 2 -0.30 -15.79 -13.20
C LEU A 2 0.33 -14.39 -13.31
N LYS A 3 -0.48 -13.32 -13.33
CA LYS A 3 0.02 -11.95 -13.36
C LYS A 3 0.56 -11.55 -11.99
N HIS A 4 1.70 -10.86 -11.95
CA HIS A 4 2.35 -10.41 -10.70
C HIS A 4 2.36 -8.88 -10.62
N VAL A 5 1.66 -8.34 -9.62
CA VAL A 5 1.55 -6.90 -9.35
C VAL A 5 2.43 -6.52 -8.16
N LEU A 6 3.20 -5.45 -8.31
CA LEU A 6 3.90 -4.76 -7.23
C LEU A 6 3.04 -3.61 -6.72
N MET A 7 2.60 -3.66 -5.48
CA MET A 7 1.92 -2.57 -4.80
C MET A 7 2.92 -1.82 -3.91
N ILE A 8 3.11 -0.53 -4.17
CA ILE A 8 4.06 0.32 -3.45
C ILE A 8 3.32 1.18 -2.44
N VAL A 9 3.83 1.25 -1.21
CA VAL A 9 3.32 2.06 -0.11
C VAL A 9 4.42 2.98 0.45
N SER A 10 4.10 4.23 0.78
CA SER A 10 5.06 5.13 1.42
C SER A 10 5.35 4.72 2.86
N LYS A 11 6.63 4.67 3.26
CA LYS A 11 7.03 4.56 4.66
C LYS A 11 7.51 5.92 5.17
N PHE A 12 6.85 6.42 6.22
CA PHE A 12 7.24 7.67 6.90
C PHE A 12 8.56 7.49 7.65
N ALA A 13 9.38 8.54 7.66
CA ALA A 13 10.78 8.49 8.04
C ALA A 13 11.04 8.44 9.57
N ASN A 14 9.99 8.47 10.40
CA ASN A 14 10.13 8.81 11.80
C ASN A 14 9.49 7.69 12.61
N GLY A 15 10.30 6.88 13.29
CA GLY A 15 9.89 5.66 14.00
C GLY A 15 8.88 5.84 15.14
N ILE A 16 8.38 7.04 15.39
CA ILE A 16 7.37 7.33 16.42
C ILE A 16 6.62 8.58 15.95
N THR A 17 5.47 8.43 15.30
CA THR A 17 4.29 9.29 15.53
C THR A 17 3.13 8.83 14.64
N ALA A 18 2.17 8.17 15.28
CA ALA A 18 0.85 7.95 14.73
C ALA A 18 0.00 9.24 14.81
N THR A 19 0.48 10.30 14.17
CA THR A 19 -0.24 11.57 14.07
C THR A 19 -0.37 11.93 12.60
N SER A 20 -1.62 11.98 12.14
CA SER A 20 -2.10 12.66 10.93
C SER A 20 -1.50 12.33 9.56
N GLU A 21 -0.49 11.46 9.41
CA GLU A 21 0.19 11.31 8.09
C GLU A 21 0.27 9.88 7.51
N GLY A 22 -0.12 8.80 8.21
CA GLY A 22 -0.09 7.42 7.67
C GLY A 22 -0.95 7.11 6.42
N ILE A 23 -0.81 5.90 5.86
CA ILE A 23 -1.58 5.45 4.68
C ILE A 23 -3.03 5.18 5.06
N SER A 24 -3.97 5.56 4.21
CA SER A 24 -5.37 5.15 4.34
C SER A 24 -5.48 3.65 4.08
N ALA A 25 -6.06 2.90 5.03
CA ALA A 25 -6.24 1.45 4.89
C ALA A 25 -6.93 1.08 3.57
N ALA A 26 -7.95 1.85 3.17
CA ALA A 26 -8.70 1.63 1.94
C ALA A 26 -7.83 1.75 0.67
N GLU A 27 -6.88 2.69 0.64
CA GLU A 27 -6.02 2.94 -0.54
C GLU A 27 -5.03 1.81 -0.83
N LEU A 28 -4.74 0.97 0.17
CA LEU A 28 -4.00 -0.29 -0.03
C LEU A 28 -4.94 -1.49 -0.18
N ILE A 29 -5.92 -1.61 0.71
CA ILE A 29 -6.70 -2.85 0.86
C ILE A 29 -7.68 -3.05 -0.29
N HIS A 30 -8.34 -2.00 -0.77
CA HIS A 30 -9.32 -2.13 -1.85
C HIS A 30 -8.66 -2.60 -3.16
N PRO A 31 -7.58 -1.96 -3.66
CA PRO A 31 -6.90 -2.47 -4.85
C PRO A 31 -6.24 -3.83 -4.60
N TYR A 32 -5.73 -4.10 -3.40
CA TYR A 32 -5.21 -5.43 -3.04
C TYR A 32 -6.28 -6.51 -3.20
N ASP A 33 -7.49 -6.29 -2.69
CA ASP A 33 -8.62 -7.22 -2.80
C ASP A 33 -9.00 -7.47 -4.26
N VAL A 34 -9.09 -6.41 -5.07
CA VAL A 34 -9.38 -6.50 -6.51
C VAL A 34 -8.32 -7.35 -7.23
N PHE A 35 -7.03 -7.11 -6.99
CA PHE A 35 -5.97 -7.92 -7.62
C PHE A 35 -6.00 -9.37 -7.14
N ARG A 36 -6.31 -9.63 -5.88
CA ARG A 36 -6.47 -11.00 -5.37
C ARG A 36 -7.66 -11.71 -6.00
N MET A 37 -8.79 -11.03 -6.17
CA MET A 37 -9.98 -11.56 -6.84
C MET A 37 -9.72 -11.83 -8.34
N ALA A 38 -8.89 -11.01 -8.98
CA ALA A 38 -8.43 -11.21 -10.36
C ALA A 38 -7.37 -12.33 -10.51
N ASN A 39 -7.10 -13.09 -9.44
CA ASN A 39 -6.09 -14.13 -9.39
C ASN A 39 -4.67 -13.61 -9.70
N CYS A 40 -4.34 -12.38 -9.31
CA CYS A 40 -2.97 -11.89 -9.39
C CYS A 40 -2.16 -12.33 -8.15
N LYS A 41 -0.87 -12.59 -8.36
CA LYS A 41 0.12 -12.56 -7.30
C LYS A 41 0.39 -11.09 -6.95
N VAL A 42 0.41 -10.77 -5.66
CA VAL A 42 0.62 -9.40 -5.20
C VAL A 42 1.79 -9.36 -4.22
N THR A 43 2.78 -8.51 -4.51
CA THR A 43 3.81 -8.09 -3.56
C THR A 43 3.45 -6.71 -3.04
N ILE A 44 3.51 -6.51 -1.72
CA ILE A 44 3.40 -5.18 -1.11
C ILE A 44 4.79 -4.79 -0.66
N ALA A 45 5.31 -3.67 -1.14
CA ALA A 45 6.64 -3.15 -0.83
C ALA A 45 6.54 -1.71 -0.32
N SER A 46 7.45 -1.32 0.56
CA SER A 46 7.51 0.07 1.04
C SER A 46 8.80 0.76 0.59
N SER A 47 8.77 2.10 0.56
CA SER A 47 9.91 2.91 0.09
C SER A 47 11.25 2.58 0.75
N ARG A 48 11.24 2.13 2.02
CA ARG A 48 12.43 1.74 2.79
C ARG A 48 12.35 0.36 3.46
N GLY A 49 11.35 -0.45 3.10
CA GLY A 49 11.12 -1.76 3.72
C GLY A 49 10.67 -1.71 5.19
N GLY A 50 10.36 -2.86 5.78
CA GLY A 50 9.92 -3.03 7.16
C GLY A 50 8.43 -2.76 7.39
N ALA A 51 8.08 -2.37 8.61
CA ALA A 51 6.68 -2.22 9.04
C ALA A 51 5.95 -1.03 8.39
N VAL A 52 4.71 -1.26 7.99
CA VAL A 52 3.75 -0.27 7.46
C VAL A 52 2.55 -0.19 8.39
N VAL A 53 2.12 1.02 8.73
CA VAL A 53 1.01 1.31 9.66
C VAL A 53 -0.06 2.14 8.95
N PHE A 54 -1.34 1.82 9.16
CA PHE A 54 -2.47 2.57 8.62
C PHE A 54 -2.93 3.69 9.56
N LYS A 55 -3.51 4.78 9.04
CA LYS A 55 -4.31 5.70 9.87
C LYS A 55 -5.62 5.02 10.32
N PRO A 56 -6.13 5.26 11.55
CA PRO A 56 -5.50 5.94 12.69
C PRO A 56 -4.70 4.98 13.60
N LEU A 57 -4.42 3.76 13.14
CA LEU A 57 -3.72 2.74 13.93
C LEU A 57 -2.33 3.24 14.31
N ARG A 58 -1.98 3.09 15.58
CA ARG A 58 -0.66 3.50 16.09
C ARG A 58 0.35 2.36 16.01
N ASP A 59 -0.15 1.13 16.08
CA ASP A 59 0.58 -0.12 15.97
C ASP A 59 -0.21 -1.03 15.02
N PRO A 60 0.42 -1.69 14.02
CA PRO A 60 -0.23 -2.69 13.17
C PRO A 60 -0.87 -3.87 13.93
N SER A 61 -0.46 -4.08 15.18
CA SER A 61 -0.97 -5.10 16.10
C SER A 61 -2.09 -4.58 17.01
N ASP A 62 -2.26 -3.26 17.10
CA ASP A 62 -3.32 -2.62 17.89
C ASP A 62 -4.58 -2.46 17.04
N LEU A 63 -5.54 -3.37 17.26
CA LEU A 63 -6.80 -3.41 16.53
C LEU A 63 -7.87 -2.48 17.12
N SER A 64 -7.59 -1.74 18.20
CA SER A 64 -8.59 -0.91 18.89
C SER A 64 -9.17 0.20 18.01
N GLY A 65 -8.43 0.66 17.00
CA GLY A 65 -8.88 1.64 16.02
C GLY A 65 -9.59 1.06 14.79
N ALA A 66 -9.71 -0.28 14.68
CA ALA A 66 -10.27 -0.94 13.50
C ALA A 66 -11.79 -0.68 13.31
N SER A 67 -12.49 -0.30 14.37
CA SER A 67 -13.93 0.05 14.35
C SER A 67 -14.23 1.31 13.54
N ASN A 68 -13.24 2.16 13.27
CA ASN A 68 -13.37 3.37 12.44
C ASN A 68 -13.06 3.13 10.95
N LEU A 69 -12.81 1.88 10.56
CA LEU A 69 -12.46 1.53 9.18
C LEU A 69 -13.68 1.02 8.42
N ASP A 70 -13.62 1.10 7.08
CA ASP A 70 -14.62 0.45 6.25
C ASP A 70 -14.61 -1.09 6.45
N PRO A 71 -15.73 -1.79 6.20
CA PRO A 71 -15.83 -3.22 6.49
C PRO A 71 -14.76 -4.09 5.82
N LEU A 72 -14.34 -3.74 4.60
CA LEU A 72 -13.32 -4.49 3.89
C LEU A 72 -11.95 -4.31 4.55
N SER A 73 -11.60 -3.07 4.87
CA SER A 73 -10.36 -2.75 5.61
C SER A 73 -10.32 -3.43 6.97
N ALA A 74 -11.40 -3.36 7.75
CA ALA A 74 -11.50 -4.03 9.04
C ALA A 74 -11.30 -5.56 8.92
N ARG A 75 -11.92 -6.19 7.91
CA ARG A 75 -11.78 -7.63 7.64
C ARG A 75 -10.34 -8.03 7.33
N TYR A 76 -9.59 -7.21 6.58
CA TYR A 76 -8.19 -7.50 6.25
C TYR A 76 -7.25 -7.29 7.43
N ILE A 77 -7.46 -6.25 8.21
CA ILE A 77 -6.64 -5.95 9.39
C ILE A 77 -6.83 -7.01 10.49
N ALA A 78 -8.01 -7.62 10.57
CA ALA A 78 -8.24 -8.77 11.45
C ALA A 78 -7.50 -10.06 11.01
N GLN A 79 -6.84 -10.09 9.84
CA GLN A 79 -6.16 -11.28 9.35
C GLN A 79 -4.66 -11.27 9.72
N PRO A 80 -4.18 -12.20 10.57
CA PRO A 80 -2.78 -12.21 11.01
C PRO A 80 -1.77 -12.35 9.86
N ARG A 81 -2.14 -13.06 8.79
CA ARG A 81 -1.29 -13.22 7.60
C ARG A 81 -1.11 -11.91 6.83
N PHE A 82 -2.15 -11.08 6.76
CA PHE A 82 -2.09 -9.79 6.11
C PHE A 82 -1.24 -8.82 6.94
N ILE A 83 -1.48 -8.75 8.25
CA ILE A 83 -0.66 -7.94 9.18
C ILE A 83 0.81 -8.36 9.14
N LYS A 84 1.11 -9.67 9.20
CA LYS A 84 2.49 -10.16 9.11
C LYS A 84 3.21 -9.71 7.83
N ARG A 85 2.48 -9.61 6.71
CA ARG A 85 3.02 -9.09 5.44
C ARG A 85 3.37 -7.60 5.56
N LEU A 86 2.49 -6.80 6.18
CA LEU A 86 2.74 -5.37 6.39
C LEU A 86 3.87 -5.09 7.38
N MET A 87 4.12 -5.99 8.34
CA MET A 87 5.25 -5.88 9.26
C MET A 87 6.60 -6.14 8.60
N ASN A 88 6.62 -6.86 7.47
CA ASN A 88 7.84 -7.35 6.82
C ASN A 88 7.84 -7.01 5.32
N THR A 89 7.51 -5.77 4.96
CA THR A 89 7.56 -5.36 3.54
C THR A 89 9.03 -5.27 3.08
N PRO A 90 9.37 -5.76 1.87
CA PRO A 90 10.67 -5.48 1.28
C PRO A 90 10.80 -3.99 0.95
N ALA A 91 12.05 -3.49 0.90
CA ALA A 91 12.33 -2.19 0.33
C ALA A 91 12.22 -2.24 -1.20
N ILE A 92 11.76 -1.17 -1.84
CA ILE A 92 11.70 -1.11 -3.32
C ILE A 92 13.09 -1.37 -3.93
N SER A 93 14.16 -0.88 -3.29
CA SER A 93 15.55 -1.08 -3.73
C SER A 93 16.03 -2.54 -3.70
N GLU A 94 15.32 -3.43 -3.02
CA GLU A 94 15.63 -4.86 -2.94
C GLU A 94 14.91 -5.68 -4.01
N LEU A 95 14.04 -5.06 -4.81
CA LEU A 95 13.20 -5.74 -5.79
C LEU A 95 13.71 -5.52 -7.21
N ASN A 96 13.68 -6.58 -8.01
CA ASN A 96 13.84 -6.46 -9.45
C ASN A 96 12.49 -6.09 -10.09
N ILE A 97 12.39 -4.89 -10.66
CA ILE A 97 11.14 -4.38 -11.23
C ILE A 97 10.67 -5.22 -12.44
N SER A 98 11.60 -5.82 -13.17
CA SER A 98 11.29 -6.66 -14.34
C SER A 98 10.54 -7.96 -13.98
N ASP A 99 10.46 -8.33 -12.71
CA ASP A 99 9.73 -9.51 -12.24
C ASP A 99 8.20 -9.28 -12.16
N TYR A 100 7.75 -8.04 -12.40
CA TYR A 100 6.36 -7.63 -12.22
C TYR A 100 5.72 -7.22 -13.54
N ASP A 101 4.48 -7.65 -13.78
CA ASP A 101 3.68 -7.25 -14.93
C ASP A 101 3.11 -5.83 -14.77
N ALA A 102 2.97 -5.34 -13.54
CA ALA A 102 2.41 -4.02 -13.25
C ALA A 102 2.90 -3.49 -11.89
N ILE A 103 2.95 -2.16 -11.78
CA ILE A 103 3.22 -1.43 -10.54
C ILE A 103 2.01 -0.57 -10.20
N PHE A 104 1.56 -0.66 -8.95
CA PHE A 104 0.45 0.12 -8.43
C PHE A 104 0.93 0.92 -7.20
N VAL A 105 0.87 2.24 -7.26
CA VAL A 105 1.31 3.11 -6.16
C VAL A 105 0.11 3.47 -5.32
N CYS A 106 0.09 2.97 -4.08
CA CYS A 106 -0.96 3.26 -3.12
C CYS A 106 -0.76 4.68 -2.57
N GLY A 107 -1.86 5.43 -2.48
CA GLY A 107 -1.87 6.83 -2.04
C GLY A 107 -1.69 7.06 -0.53
N GLY A 108 -2.03 8.29 -0.15
CA GLY A 108 -1.94 8.86 1.19
C GLY A 108 -1.35 10.28 1.13
N GLU A 109 -1.69 11.16 2.07
CA GLU A 109 -1.20 12.56 2.10
C GLU A 109 0.34 12.68 2.10
N GLY A 110 1.07 11.64 2.51
CA GLY A 110 2.54 11.58 2.41
C GLY A 110 3.10 10.75 1.25
N THR A 111 2.33 10.56 0.18
CA THR A 111 2.87 10.03 -1.09
C THR A 111 3.63 11.13 -1.80
N LEU A 112 4.94 11.20 -1.57
CA LEU A 112 5.85 12.07 -2.32
C LEU A 112 6.16 11.43 -3.67
N TYR A 113 5.70 12.06 -4.76
CA TYR A 113 6.09 11.67 -6.11
C TYR A 113 7.47 12.27 -6.43
N THR A 114 8.53 11.46 -6.38
CA THR A 114 9.80 11.81 -7.04
C THR A 114 9.71 11.35 -8.49
N LYS A 115 9.73 12.29 -9.45
CA LYS A 115 9.75 12.01 -10.89
C LYS A 115 11.04 11.26 -11.24
N ALA A 116 10.99 9.94 -11.31
CA ALA A 116 12.00 9.15 -12.02
C ALA A 116 11.60 9.10 -13.49
N SER A 117 12.46 9.63 -14.36
CA SER A 117 12.26 9.60 -15.81
C SER A 117 12.08 8.16 -16.31
N GLY A 118 10.92 7.85 -16.91
CA GLY A 118 10.70 6.62 -17.68
C GLY A 118 9.70 5.61 -17.13
N LEU A 119 9.05 5.86 -15.99
CA LEU A 119 8.02 4.97 -15.44
C LEU A 119 6.62 5.59 -15.53
N SER A 120 5.66 4.83 -16.06
CA SER A 120 4.24 5.17 -16.01
C SER A 120 3.69 4.75 -14.65
N TYR A 121 2.97 5.65 -13.97
CA TYR A 121 2.33 5.37 -12.68
C TYR A 121 0.85 5.71 -12.74
N THR A 122 0.01 4.84 -12.20
CA THR A 122 -1.41 5.13 -11.98
C THR A 122 -1.64 5.46 -10.51
N LYS A 123 -2.22 6.63 -10.25
CA LYS A 123 -2.68 7.03 -8.91
C LYS A 123 -4.10 6.53 -8.71
N ALA A 124 -4.33 5.81 -7.62
CA ALA A 124 -5.68 5.56 -7.13
C ALA A 124 -5.91 6.36 -5.85
N SER A 125 -6.93 7.20 -5.84
CA SER A 125 -7.48 7.78 -4.62
C SER A 125 -8.87 7.18 -4.37
N GLY A 126 -9.32 7.19 -3.12
CA GLY A 126 -10.62 6.62 -2.70
C GLY A 126 -11.87 7.27 -3.31
N LEU A 127 -11.73 8.15 -4.31
CA LEU A 127 -12.80 8.86 -5.03
C LEU A 127 -12.94 8.43 -6.51
N GLY A 128 -12.22 7.39 -6.94
CA GLY A 128 -12.20 6.91 -8.33
C GLY A 128 -10.85 7.09 -9.00
N ILE A 129 -10.66 6.44 -10.17
CA ILE A 129 -9.48 6.64 -11.01
C ILE A 129 -9.58 8.02 -11.62
N GLN A 130 -8.76 8.96 -11.14
CA GLN A 130 -8.55 10.24 -11.81
C GLN A 130 -7.34 10.09 -12.71
N ASP A 131 -7.59 9.80 -13.98
CA ASP A 131 -6.58 9.93 -15.04
C ASP A 131 -6.21 11.39 -15.17
N HIS A 132 -5.09 11.77 -14.58
CA HIS A 132 -4.38 12.99 -14.99
C HIS A 132 -3.03 12.58 -15.56
N PHE A 133 -3.06 12.31 -16.88
CA PHE A 133 -1.89 12.37 -17.74
C PHE A 133 -1.39 13.82 -17.75
N LEU A 134 -0.10 14.01 -17.49
CA LEU A 134 0.60 15.20 -17.93
C LEU A 134 1.79 14.75 -18.77
N GLN A 135 1.82 15.33 -19.98
CA GLN A 135 2.84 15.20 -21.01
C GLN A 135 4.24 15.55 -20.48
#